data_AF-A0AAJ1B3H0-F1
#
_entry.id   AF-A0AAJ1B3H0-F1
#
_cell.length_a   1.000
_cell.length_b   1.000
_cell.length_c   1.000
_cell.angle_alpha   90.00
_cell.angle_beta   90.00
_cell.angle_gamma   90.00
#
_symmetry.space_group_name_H-M   'P 1'
#
loop_
_entity.id
_entity.type
_entity.pdbx_description
1 polymer ?
#
loop_
_entity_poly.entity_id
_entity_poly.type
_entity_poly.pdbx_seq_one_letter_code
_entity_poly.pdbx_strand_id
1 'polypeptide(L)' 'KADQTCSRPGHSEHTTGLACDIALDNYSFEDVIKHPQYQWFLGQLANYGFIIRYPENKDTLTGYSYESWHL' A
#
# COMPACT_ATOMS: atom_id res chain seq x y z
N LYS A 1 13.22 1.74 16.19
CA LYS A 1 12.61 2.42 15.04
C LYS A 1 12.17 1.44 13.96
N ALA A 2 12.94 0.39 13.64
CA ALA A 2 12.51 -0.64 12.68
C ALA A 2 11.12 -1.24 12.97
N ASP A 3 10.83 -1.58 14.23
CA ASP A 3 9.50 -2.10 14.65
C ASP A 3 8.33 -1.11 14.41
N GLN A 4 8.59 0.16 14.09
CA GLN A 4 7.55 1.16 13.79
C GLN A 4 7.28 1.30 12.30
N THR A 5 8.22 0.89 11.45
CA THR A 5 8.19 1.12 9.99
C THR A 5 8.32 -0.17 9.19
N CYS A 6 8.62 -1.29 9.83
CA CYS A 6 8.86 -2.56 9.18
C CYS A 6 8.18 -3.67 9.97
N SER A 7 7.57 -4.60 9.25
CA SER A 7 7.05 -5.83 9.85
C SER A 7 8.19 -6.73 10.30
N ARG A 8 8.03 -7.39 11.44
CA ARG A 8 8.91 -8.48 11.83
C ARG A 8 8.81 -9.63 10.81
N PRO A 9 9.87 -10.44 10.61
CA PRO A 9 9.79 -11.62 9.75
C PRO A 9 8.57 -12.49 10.09
N GLY A 10 7.87 -12.98 9.07
CA GLY A 10 6.62 -13.75 9.22
C GLY A 10 5.36 -12.92 9.52
N HIS A 11 5.47 -11.59 9.62
CA HIS A 11 4.33 -10.68 9.86
C HIS A 11 4.10 -9.71 8.68
N SER A 12 4.82 -9.88 7.58
CA SER A 12 4.66 -9.10 6.34
C SER A 12 3.84 -9.86 5.31
N GLU A 13 2.85 -9.21 4.73
CA GLU A 13 2.01 -9.76 3.67
C GLU A 13 2.79 -10.02 2.37
N HIS A 14 3.91 -9.31 2.14
CA HIS A 14 4.85 -9.61 1.04
C HIS A 14 5.35 -11.07 1.07
N THR A 15 5.45 -11.67 2.26
CA THR A 15 5.86 -13.08 2.42
C THR A 15 4.88 -14.06 1.76
N THR A 16 3.60 -13.66 1.63
CA THR A 16 2.56 -14.48 0.99
C THR A 16 2.71 -14.52 -0.53
N GLY A 17 3.43 -13.57 -1.13
CA GLY A 17 3.48 -13.37 -2.57
C GLY A 17 2.19 -12.78 -3.18
N LEU A 18 1.24 -12.34 -2.34
CA LEU A 18 -0.03 -11.75 -2.76
C LEU A 18 -0.10 -10.23 -2.60
N ALA A 19 0.85 -9.63 -1.86
CA ALA A 19 0.93 -8.18 -1.67
C ALA A 19 1.97 -7.56 -2.61
N CYS A 20 1.75 -6.31 -3.02
CA CYS A 20 2.66 -5.60 -3.92
C CYS A 20 2.75 -4.11 -3.56
N ASP A 21 3.97 -3.58 -3.55
CA ASP A 21 4.20 -2.15 -3.47
C ASP A 21 4.33 -1.58 -4.89
N ILE A 22 3.54 -0.55 -5.20
CA ILE A 22 3.46 0.01 -6.55
C ILE A 22 3.92 1.46 -6.62
N ALA A 23 4.53 1.81 -7.75
CA ALA A 23 4.86 3.16 -8.14
C ALA A 23 4.19 3.47 -9.50
N LEU A 24 3.93 4.75 -9.77
CA LEU A 24 3.36 5.22 -11.04
C LEU A 24 4.39 6.09 -11.77
N ASP A 25 4.74 5.70 -13.00
CA ASP A 25 5.74 6.36 -13.83
C ASP A 25 7.06 6.61 -13.09
N ASN A 26 7.46 7.88 -12.95
CA ASN A 26 8.71 8.30 -12.31
C ASN A 26 8.51 8.75 -10.85
N TYR A 27 7.34 8.54 -10.26
CA TYR A 27 7.08 8.86 -8.87
C TYR A 27 7.62 7.73 -7.99
N SER A 28 8.20 8.06 -6.83
CA SER A 28 8.47 7.03 -5.82
C SER A 28 7.14 6.49 -5.28
N PHE A 29 7.17 5.27 -4.75
CA PHE A 29 5.95 4.66 -4.20
C PHE A 29 5.38 5.48 -3.04
N GLU A 30 6.23 6.11 -2.22
CA GLU A 30 5.81 6.98 -1.11
C GLU A 30 5.07 8.24 -1.57
N ASP A 31 5.36 8.70 -2.79
CA ASP A 31 4.77 9.89 -3.40
C ASP A 31 3.68 9.57 -4.43
N VAL A 32 3.30 8.30 -4.58
CA VAL A 32 2.34 7.84 -5.60
C VAL A 32 0.99 8.55 -5.51
N ILE A 33 0.56 8.93 -4.31
CA ILE A 33 -0.68 9.70 -4.08
C ILE A 33 -0.70 11.06 -4.78
N LYS A 34 0.47 11.65 -5.04
CA LYS A 34 0.62 12.94 -5.74
C LYS A 34 0.49 12.79 -7.26
N HIS A 35 0.46 11.57 -7.79
CA HIS A 35 0.33 11.32 -9.22
C HIS A 35 -1.06 11.76 -9.72
N PRO A 36 -1.16 12.49 -10.86
CA PRO A 36 -2.45 12.98 -11.36
C PRO A 36 -3.49 11.88 -11.64
N GLN A 37 -3.04 10.66 -11.95
CA GLN A 37 -3.91 9.51 -12.23
C GLN A 37 -4.16 8.61 -11.02
N TYR A 38 -3.67 8.95 -9.82
CA TYR A 38 -3.78 8.07 -8.65
C TYR A 38 -5.24 7.72 -8.31
N GLN A 39 -6.15 8.69 -8.38
CA GLN A 39 -7.59 8.43 -8.14
C GLN A 39 -8.21 7.50 -9.19
N TRP A 40 -7.83 7.63 -10.46
CA TRP A 40 -8.29 6.71 -11.50
C TRP A 40 -7.75 5.30 -11.24
N PHE A 41 -6.46 5.19 -10.89
CA PHE A 41 -5.81 3.93 -10.54
C PHE A 41 -6.51 3.22 -9.38
N LEU A 42 -6.82 3.93 -8.28
CA LEU A 42 -7.60 3.38 -7.17
C LEU A 42 -8.95 2.81 -7.62
N GLY A 43 -9.62 3.51 -8.54
CA GLY A 43 -10.88 3.06 -9.13
C GLY A 43 -10.75 1.80 -10.00
N GLN A 44 -9.54 1.41 -10.40
CA GLN A 44 -9.30 0.20 -11.18
C GLN A 44 -8.93 -1.02 -10.34
N LEU A 45 -8.42 -0.85 -9.12
CA LEU A 45 -7.86 -1.95 -8.31
C LEU A 45 -8.78 -3.17 -8.20
N ALA A 46 -10.05 -2.93 -7.86
CA ALA A 46 -11.03 -3.99 -7.68
C ALA A 46 -11.32 -4.78 -8.97
N ASN A 47 -11.18 -4.16 -10.15
CA ASN A 47 -11.34 -4.85 -11.43
C ASN A 47 -10.26 -5.91 -11.68
N TYR A 48 -9.13 -5.80 -10.97
CA TYR A 48 -7.99 -6.71 -11.05
C TYR A 48 -7.79 -7.50 -9.76
N GLY A 49 -8.73 -7.44 -8.81
CA GLY A 49 -8.68 -8.22 -7.57
C GLY A 49 -7.80 -7.63 -6.47
N PHE A 50 -7.41 -6.36 -6.58
CA PHE A 50 -6.59 -5.67 -5.57
C PHE A 50 -7.41 -4.70 -4.72
N ILE A 51 -6.87 -4.36 -3.56
CA ILE A 51 -7.38 -3.33 -2.65
C ILE A 51 -6.22 -2.41 -2.24
N ILE A 52 -6.50 -1.26 -1.64
CA ILE A 52 -5.49 -0.60 -0.80
C ILE A 52 -5.52 -1.28 0.56
N ARG A 53 -4.43 -1.99 0.88
CA ARG A 53 -4.42 -2.92 1.99
C ARG A 53 -4.32 -2.21 3.35
N TYR A 54 -3.65 -1.05 3.40
CA TYR A 54 -3.57 -0.18 4.57
C TYR A 54 -4.15 1.21 4.24
N PRO A 55 -5.48 1.41 4.33
CA PRO A 55 -6.14 2.67 3.98
C PRO A 55 -6.05 3.73 5.10
N GLU A 56 -6.32 4.99 4.75
CA GLU A 56 -6.36 6.11 5.70
C GLU A 56 -7.34 5.87 6.86
N ASN A 57 -6.96 6.33 8.05
CA ASN A 57 -7.78 6.27 9.28
C ASN A 57 -8.16 4.84 9.72
N LYS A 58 -7.39 3.82 9.33
CA LYS A 58 -7.58 2.42 9.74
C LYS A 58 -6.37 1.85 10.48
N ASP A 59 -5.42 2.69 10.86
CA ASP A 59 -4.19 2.34 11.58
C ASP A 59 -4.47 1.59 12.88
N THR A 60 -5.51 1.98 13.62
CA THR A 60 -5.95 1.27 14.84
C THR A 60 -6.46 -0.15 14.59
N LEU A 61 -6.96 -0.43 13.39
CA LEU A 61 -7.47 -1.75 13.01
C LEU A 61 -6.39 -2.62 12.35
N THR A 62 -5.59 -2.04 11.46
CA THR A 62 -4.58 -2.77 10.67
C THR A 62 -3.26 -2.91 11.43
N GLY A 63 -2.94 -1.98 12.33
CA GLY A 63 -1.63 -1.84 12.96
C GLY A 63 -0.57 -1.17 12.08
N TYR A 64 -0.94 -0.72 10.87
CA TYR A 64 -0.06 -0.05 9.91
C TYR A 64 -0.58 1.36 9.61
N SER A 65 0.34 2.31 9.43
CA SER A 65 -0.01 3.63 8.91
C SER A 65 -0.56 3.52 7.48
N TYR A 66 -1.18 4.59 6.99
CA TYR A 66 -1.63 4.62 5.60
C TYR A 66 -0.44 4.40 4.64
N GLU A 67 -0.58 3.42 3.75
CA GLU A 67 0.39 3.13 2.69
C GLU A 67 -0.33 3.19 1.34
N SER A 68 -0.21 4.34 0.65
CA SER A 68 -0.87 4.61 -0.64
C SER A 68 -0.43 3.69 -1.78
N TRP A 69 0.61 2.90 -1.58
CA TRP A 69 1.23 2.04 -2.58
C TRP A 69 1.03 0.54 -2.33
N HIS A 70 0.60 0.15 -1.11
CA HIS A 70 0.55 -1.25 -0.70
C HIS A 70 -0.81 -1.86 -1.07
N LEU A 71 -0.76 -2.82 -2.01
CA LEU A 71 -1.92 -3.54 -2.52
C LEU A 71 -2.07 -4.93 -1.90
#